data_AF-A0A256WF54-F1
#
_entry.id   AF-A0A256WF54-F1
#
_cell.length_a   1.000
_cell.length_b   1.000
_cell.length_c   1.000
_cell.angle_alpha   90.00
_cell.angle_beta   90.00
_cell.angle_gamma   90.00
#
_symmetry.space_group_name_H-M   'P 1'
#
loop_
_entity.id
_entity.type
_entity.pdbx_description
1 polymer ?
#
loop_
_entity_poly.entity_id
_entity_poly.type
_entity_poly.pdbx_seq_one_letter_code
_entity_poly.pdbx_strand_id
1 'polypeptide(L)' 'MQIINLTGKEQAHQSAAAYPSSFRFNTQNYTSGMYFMVLRHKGKIVGPVVCILWYCGIKEK' A
#
# COMPACT_ATOMS: atom_id res chain seq x y z
N MET A 1 -0.83 -5.30 5.28
CA MET A 1 -0.56 -4.33 4.21
C MET A 1 -1.88 -3.76 3.74
N GLN A 2 -2.01 -2.45 3.63
CA GLN A 2 -3.26 -1.77 3.27
C GLN A 2 -3.02 -0.82 2.12
N ILE A 3 -3.94 -0.74 1.16
CA ILE A 3 -4.01 0.34 0.17
C ILE A 3 -5.14 1.27 0.56
N ILE A 4 -4.84 2.56 0.65
CA ILE A 4 -5.77 3.61 1.07
C ILE A 4 -5.75 4.69 -0.02
N ASN A 5 -6.92 5.14 -0.46
CA ASN A 5 -7.01 6.25 -1.41
C ASN A 5 -6.79 7.61 -0.71
N LEU A 6 -6.74 8.71 -1.47
CA LEU A 6 -6.58 10.06 -0.92
C LEU A 6 -7.70 10.48 0.05
N THR A 7 -8.88 9.86 0.00
CA THR A 7 -9.99 10.16 0.91
C THR A 7 -9.90 9.38 2.23
N GLY A 8 -8.82 8.62 2.45
CA GLY A 8 -8.65 7.77 3.64
C GLY A 8 -9.45 6.46 3.59
N LYS A 9 -10.13 6.15 2.46
CA LYS A 9 -10.87 4.91 2.29
C LYS A 9 -9.93 3.77 1.92
N GLU A 10 -9.98 2.70 2.70
CA GLU A 10 -9.28 1.45 2.40
C GLU A 10 -9.86 0.81 1.12
N GLN A 11 -8.97 0.44 0.20
CA GLN A 11 -9.29 -0.21 -1.08
C GLN A 11 -8.92 -1.70 -1.06
N ALA A 12 -7.87 -2.06 -0.33
CA ALA A 12 -7.48 -3.45 -0.11
C ALA A 12 -6.69 -3.62 1.18
N HIS A 13 -6.81 -4.82 1.75
CA HIS A 13 -6.04 -5.28 2.89
C HIS A 13 -5.50 -6.68 2.63
N GLN A 14 -4.23 -6.91 2.91
CA GLN A 14 -3.61 -8.22 2.91
C GLN A 14 -2.82 -8.41 4.21
N SER A 15 -3.18 -9.43 4.98
CA SER A 15 -2.44 -9.84 6.17
C SER A 15 -1.55 -11.03 5.82
N ALA A 16 -0.33 -11.04 6.35
CA ALA A 16 0.61 -12.14 6.22
C ALA A 16 1.37 -12.31 7.53
N ALA A 17 1.62 -13.55 7.93
CA ALA A 17 2.35 -13.87 9.16
C ALA A 17 3.82 -13.42 9.11
N ALA A 18 4.41 -13.42 7.91
CA ALA A 18 5.74 -12.90 7.61
C ALA A 18 5.66 -11.92 6.44
N TYR A 19 6.62 -10.98 6.33
CA TYR A 19 6.68 -10.09 5.18
C TYR A 19 7.10 -10.88 3.94
N PRO A 20 6.24 -10.97 2.91
CA PRO A 20 6.67 -11.56 1.66
C PRO A 20 7.67 -10.63 0.97
N SER A 21 8.59 -11.20 0.20
CA SER A 21 9.56 -10.44 -0.61
C SER A 21 8.89 -9.66 -1.75
N SER A 22 7.65 -10.01 -2.11
CA SER A 22 6.82 -9.30 -3.08
C SER A 22 5.34 -9.39 -2.72
N PHE A 23 4.58 -8.41 -3.17
CA PHE A 23 3.13 -8.34 -3.01
C PHE A 23 2.49 -7.88 -4.31
N ARG A 24 1.26 -8.32 -4.58
CA ARG A 24 0.50 -7.95 -5.76
C ARG A 24 -0.90 -7.54 -5.32
N PHE A 25 -1.35 -6.38 -5.79
CA PHE A 25 -2.73 -5.94 -5.66
C PHE A 25 -3.31 -5.81 -7.06
N ASN A 26 -4.51 -6.38 -7.27
CA ASN A 26 -5.23 -6.14 -8.52
C ASN A 26 -5.86 -4.75 -8.46
N THR A 27 -5.38 -3.85 -9.32
CA THR A 27 -5.81 -2.46 -9.38
C THR A 27 -6.77 -2.17 -10.54
N GLN A 28 -7.29 -3.20 -11.23
CA GLN A 28 -8.11 -3.04 -12.44
C GLN A 28 -9.38 -2.20 -12.21
N ASN A 29 -9.96 -2.26 -11.01
CA ASN A 29 -11.16 -1.50 -10.64
C ASN A 29 -10.85 -0.22 -9.85
N TYR A 30 -9.57 0.17 -9.75
CA TYR A 30 -9.15 1.32 -8.97
C TYR A 30 -9.23 2.55 -9.87
N THR A 31 -9.82 3.62 -9.36
CA THR A 31 -9.87 4.88 -10.09
C THR A 31 -8.45 5.43 -10.26
N SER A 32 -8.14 6.05 -11.40
CA SER A 32 -6.85 6.72 -11.57
C SER A 32 -6.64 7.77 -10.49
N GLY A 33 -5.49 7.72 -9.80
CA GLY A 33 -5.21 8.61 -8.68
C GLY A 33 -4.00 8.20 -7.86
N MET A 34 -3.75 8.94 -6.80
CA MET A 34 -2.69 8.65 -5.83
C MET A 34 -3.23 7.72 -4.73
N TYR A 35 -2.42 6.74 -4.35
CA TYR A 35 -2.75 5.80 -3.27
C TYR A 35 -1.61 5.73 -2.27
N PHE A 36 -1.98 5.60 -1.01
CA PHE A 36 -1.07 5.32 0.09
C PHE A 36 -1.08 3.82 0.35
N MET A 37 0.10 3.23 0.37
CA MET A 37 0.30 1.87 0.83
C MET A 37 0.91 1.89 2.23
N VAL A 38 0.21 1.27 3.17
CA VAL A 38 0.61 1.20 4.58
C VAL A 38 1.08 -0.22 4.90
N LEU A 39 2.36 -0.35 5.19
CA LEU A 39 2.94 -1.57 5.77
C LEU A 39 2.88 -1.50 7.30
N ARG A 40 2.22 -2.47 7.92
CA ARG A 40 2.20 -2.66 9.38
C ARG A 40 2.91 -3.94 9.78
N HIS A 41 3.83 -3.85 10.75
CA HIS A 41 4.51 -4.98 11.38
C HIS A 41 4.34 -4.91 12.88
N LYS A 42 3.81 -5.97 13.50
CA LYS A 42 3.60 -6.03 14.97
C LYS A 42 2.87 -4.76 15.49
N GLY A 43 1.85 -4.31 14.76
CA GLY A 43 1.08 -3.10 15.08
C GLY A 43 1.72 -1.76 14.73
N LYS A 44 3.01 -1.72 14.37
CA LYS A 44 3.74 -0.49 14.01
C LYS A 44 3.73 -0.25 12.50
N ILE A 45 3.62 1.01 12.09
CA ILE A 45 3.76 1.41 10.69
C ILE A 45 5.25 1.41 10.33
N VAL A 46 5.63 0.65 9.31
CA VAL A 46 7.03 0.47 8.88
C VAL A 46 7.47 1.56 7.90
N GLY A 47 6.52 2.20 7.22
CA GLY A 47 6.75 3.37 6.37
C GLY A 47 5.58 3.60 5.42
N PRO A 48 5.29 4.85 5.02
CA PRO A 48 4.36 5.15 3.95
C PRO A 48 5.03 4.86 2.60
N VAL A 49 4.48 3.95 1.81
CA VAL A 49 4.87 3.76 0.41
C VAL A 49 3.84 4.47 -0.45
N VAL A 50 4.27 5.45 -1.25
CA VAL A 50 3.38 6.13 -2.19
C VAL A 50 3.49 5.42 -3.52
N CYS A 51 2.38 4.83 -3.96
CA CYS A 51 2.28 4.21 -5.27
C CYS A 51 1.31 5.03 -6.11
N ILE A 52 1.84 5.63 -7.18
CA ILE A 52 1.01 6.01 -8.33
C ILE A 52 0.87 4.71 -9.14
N LEU A 53 -0.30 4.42 -9.70
CA LEU A 53 -0.69 3.10 -10.27
C LEU A 53 0.28 2.45 -11.29
N TRP A 54 1.40 3.09 -11.64
CA TRP A 54 2.46 2.64 -12.54
C TRP A 54 3.89 2.77 -11.97
N TYR A 55 4.06 3.37 -10.79
CA TYR A 55 5.35 3.67 -10.17
C TYR A 55 5.22 3.75 -8.64
N CYS A 56 5.94 2.89 -7.93
CA CYS A 56 6.09 2.97 -6.47
C CYS A 56 7.48 3.51 -6.16
N GLY A 57 7.54 4.69 -5.56
CA GLY A 57 8.78 5.26 -5.02
C GLY A 57 8.81 5.13 -3.51
N ILE A 58 9.89 4.58 -2.96
CA ILE A 58 10.18 4.69 -1.52
C ILE A 58 10.86 6.03 -1.33
N LYS A 59 10.19 6.98 -0.65
CA LYS A 59 10.84 8.21 -0.22
C LYS A 59 11.65 7.86 1.04
N GLU A 60 12.94 7.61 0.87
CA GLU A 60 13.87 7.55 2.00
C GLU A 60 13.90 8.90 2.72
N LYS A 61 14.09 8.87 4.03
CA LYS A 61 14.12 10.04 4.89
C LYS A 61 15.50 10.67 4.89
#